data_AF-A0AAW3WRX8-F1
#
_entry.id   AF-A0AAW3WRX8-F1
#
_cell.length_a   1.000
_cell.length_b   1.000
_cell.length_c   1.000
_cell.angle_alpha   90.00
_cell.angle_beta   90.00
_cell.angle_gamma   90.00
#
_symmetry.space_group_name_H-M   'P 1'
#
loop_
_entity.id
_entity.type
_entity.pdbx_description
1 polymer ?
#
loop_
_entity_poly.entity_id
_entity_poly.type
_entity_poly.pdbx_seq_one_letter_code
_entity_poly.pdbx_strand_id
1 'polypeptide(L)' 'MKNTIADLMNHQFMILETLTDPGLKGEALQEEVMRAKAVSEVAGTMIQTYRVALDAQKAVYDGYAGRVPEVMGIKE' A
#
# COMPACT_ATOMS: atom_id res chain seq x y z
N MET A 1 10.48 -0.47 11.81
CA MET A 1 9.85 -1.70 11.30
C MET A 1 9.93 -1.64 9.79
N LYS A 2 10.20 -2.76 9.12
CA LYS A 2 10.01 -2.84 7.66
C LYS A 2 8.54 -3.20 7.39
N ASN A 3 8.00 -2.76 6.26
CA ASN A 3 6.63 -3.05 5.79
C ASN A 3 5.53 -2.26 6.50
N THR A 4 5.77 -0.98 6.78
CA THR A 4 4.75 -0.04 7.26
C THR A 4 4.11 0.74 6.09
N ILE A 5 2.97 1.41 6.34
CA ILE A 5 2.38 2.35 5.36
C ILE A 5 3.36 3.49 5.05
N ALA A 6 4.14 3.95 6.03
CA ALA A 6 5.16 4.97 5.82
C ALA A 6 6.27 4.49 4.86
N ASP A 7 6.72 3.23 5.00
CA ASP A 7 7.69 2.64 4.07
C ASP A 7 7.12 2.55 2.64
N LEU A 8 5.84 2.19 2.52
CA LEU A 8 5.15 2.14 1.23
C LEU A 8 5.09 3.53 0.57
N MET A 9 4.76 4.57 1.34
CA MET A 9 4.75 5.95 0.84
C MET A 9 6.14 6.40 0.39
N ASN A 10 7.18 6.11 1.16
CA ASN A 10 8.57 6.42 0.77
C ASN A 10 8.95 5.74 -0.55
N HIS A 11 8.56 4.48 -0.76
CA HIS A 11 8.78 3.78 -2.02
C HIS A 11 8.03 4.44 -3.19
N GLN A 12 6.82 4.94 -2.98
CA GLN A 12 6.06 5.66 -4.00
C GLN A 12 6.74 6.97 -4.41
N PHE A 13 7.28 7.72 -3.46
CA PHE A 13 8.07 8.92 -3.76
C PHE A 13 9.34 8.59 -4.57
N MET A 14 10.04 7.51 -4.23
CA MET A 14 11.22 7.06 -4.98
C MET A 14 10.88 6.66 -6.43
N ILE A 15 9.75 6.00 -6.66
CA ILE A 15 9.25 5.71 -8.00
C ILE A 15 8.99 7.02 -8.75
N LEU A 16 8.36 8.01 -8.10
CA LEU A 16 8.08 9.29 -8.72
C LEU A 16 9.37 10.02 -9.13
N GLU A 17 10.37 10.07 -8.25
CA GLU A 17 11.68 10.65 -8.57
C GLU A 17 12.32 9.96 -9.77
N THR A 18 12.34 8.61 -9.78
CA THR A 18 12.86 7.80 -10.89
C THR A 18 12.16 8.12 -12.22
N LEU A 19 10.82 8.17 -12.22
CA LEU A 19 10.04 8.45 -13.44
C LEU A 19 10.24 9.87 -13.96
N THR A 20 10.64 10.81 -13.10
CA THR A 20 10.91 12.21 -13.47
C THR A 20 12.35 12.48 -13.86
N ASP A 21 13.24 11.48 -13.82
CA ASP A 21 14.64 11.62 -14.20
C ASP A 21 14.77 12.08 -15.67
N PRO A 22 15.37 13.25 -15.96
CA PRO A 22 15.58 13.75 -17.32
C PRO A 22 16.43 12.83 -18.21
N GLY A 23 17.24 11.94 -17.62
CA GLY A 23 18.04 10.95 -18.31
C GLY A 23 17.26 9.71 -18.74
N LEU A 24 16.09 9.45 -18.15
CA LEU A 24 15.27 8.27 -18.42
C LEU A 24 14.41 8.48 -19.68
N LYS A 25 14.71 7.74 -20.75
CA LYS A 25 14.08 7.92 -22.07
C LYS A 25 13.89 6.61 -22.82
N GLY A 26 13.08 6.65 -23.88
CA GLY A 26 12.90 5.52 -24.81
C GLY A 26 12.36 4.27 -24.11
N GLU A 27 12.91 3.12 -24.44
CA GLU A 27 12.50 1.82 -23.88
C GLU A 27 12.68 1.75 -22.37
N ALA A 28 13.77 2.29 -21.83
CA ALA A 28 14.02 2.30 -20.38
C ALA A 28 12.92 3.07 -19.61
N LEU A 29 12.44 4.19 -20.16
CA LEU A 29 11.31 4.92 -19.58
C LEU A 29 10.02 4.08 -19.62
N GLN A 30 9.77 3.39 -20.73
CA GLN A 30 8.60 2.52 -20.84
C GLN A 30 8.65 1.37 -19.84
N GLU A 31 9.82 0.75 -19.65
CA GLU A 31 10.01 -0.30 -18.64
C GLU A 31 9.73 0.19 -17.22
N GLU A 32 10.27 1.36 -16.85
CA GLU A 32 10.03 1.91 -15.52
C GLU A 32 8.58 2.37 -15.31
N VAL A 33 7.90 2.87 -16.34
CA VAL A 33 6.46 3.15 -16.29
C VAL A 33 5.67 1.86 -16.05
N MET A 34 6.00 0.76 -16.74
CA MET A 34 5.35 -0.53 -16.53
C MET A 34 5.61 -1.06 -15.11
N ARG A 35 6.85 -0.96 -14.62
CA ARG A 35 7.23 -1.34 -13.26
C ARG A 35 6.46 -0.54 -12.23
N ALA A 36 6.41 0.78 -12.38
CA ALA A 36 5.67 1.69 -11.50
C ALA A 36 4.18 1.34 -11.44
N LYS A 37 3.58 0.99 -12.59
CA LYS A 37 2.18 0.56 -12.66
C LYS A 37 1.96 -0.74 -11.87
N ALA A 38 2.79 -1.76 -12.10
CA ALA A 38 2.68 -3.04 -11.39
C ALA A 38 2.83 -2.86 -9.87
N VAL A 39 3.80 -2.05 -9.42
CA VAL A 39 3.98 -1.74 -7.99
C VAL A 39 2.76 -1.01 -7.43
N SER A 40 2.20 -0.05 -8.18
CA SER A 40 1.01 0.71 -7.76
C SER A 40 -0.23 -0.17 -7.60
N GLU A 41 -0.41 -1.16 -8.47
CA GLU A 41 -1.52 -2.13 -8.39
C GLU A 41 -1.41 -3.02 -7.14
N VAL A 42 -0.21 -3.54 -6.87
CA VAL A 42 0.03 -4.34 -5.64
C VAL A 42 -0.14 -3.48 -4.39
N ALA A 43 0.41 -2.27 -4.38
CA ALA A 43 0.25 -1.31 -3.28
C ALA A 43 -1.22 -0.97 -3.02
N GLY A 44 -2.01 -0.75 -4.08
CA GLY A 44 -3.45 -0.52 -3.98
C GLY A 44 -4.16 -1.68 -3.30
N THR A 45 -3.83 -2.92 -3.66
CA THR A 45 -4.37 -4.13 -3.02
C THR A 45 -4.01 -4.20 -1.53
N MET A 46 -2.75 -3.90 -1.18
CA MET A 46 -2.30 -3.85 0.23
C MET A 46 -3.07 -2.81 1.05
N ILE A 47 -3.28 -1.61 0.49
CA ILE A 47 -4.04 -0.54 1.15
C ILE A 47 -5.49 -0.98 1.43
N GLN A 48 -6.13 -1.71 0.52
CA GLN A 48 -7.47 -2.25 0.77
C GLN A 48 -7.48 -3.22 1.95
N THR A 49 -6.49 -4.12 2.04
CA THR A 49 -6.35 -5.02 3.20
C THR A 49 -6.18 -4.24 4.51
N TYR A 50 -5.37 -3.19 4.53
CA TYR A 50 -5.22 -2.34 5.71
C TYR A 50 -6.50 -1.58 6.09
N ARG A 51 -7.28 -1.12 5.10
CA ARG A 51 -8.58 -0.48 5.36
C ARG A 51 -9.56 -1.45 6.01
N VAL A 52 -9.65 -2.67 5.50
CA VAL A 52 -10.50 -3.72 6.09
C VAL A 52 -10.10 -3.98 7.55
N ALA A 53 -8.80 -4.06 7.83
CA ALA A 53 -8.30 -4.23 9.20
C ALA A 53 -8.65 -3.03 10.11
N LEU A 54 -8.48 -1.80 9.61
CA LEU A 54 -8.82 -0.58 10.33
C LEU A 54 -10.32 -0.47 10.61
N ASP A 55 -11.16 -0.80 9.64
CA ASP A 55 -12.61 -0.74 9.78
C ASP A 55 -13.11 -1.79 10.78
N ALA A 56 -12.50 -2.98 10.82
CA ALA A 56 -12.78 -3.97 11.84
C ALA A 56 -12.41 -3.48 13.25
N GLN A 57 -11.26 -2.82 13.41
CA GLN A 57 -10.85 -2.22 14.68
C GLN A 57 -11.79 -1.10 15.11
N LYS A 58 -12.20 -0.21 14.18
CA LYS A 58 -13.18 0.84 14.46
C LYS A 58 -14.52 0.27 14.89
N ALA A 59 -15.01 -0.77 14.22
CA ALA A 59 -16.28 -1.40 14.58
C ALA A 59 -16.27 -1.95 16.01
N VAL A 60 -15.13 -2.48 16.49
CA VAL A 60 -14.98 -2.90 17.89
C VAL A 60 -14.93 -1.70 18.82
N TYR A 61 -14.12 -0.69 18.50
CA TYR A 61 -13.96 0.51 19.32
C TYR A 61 -15.27 1.29 19.50
N ASP A 62 -16.04 1.43 18.42
CA ASP A 62 -17.33 2.13 18.41
C ASP A 62 -18.47 1.29 19.03
N GLY A 63 -18.20 0.03 19.41
CA GLY A 63 -19.17 -0.87 20.03
C GLY A 63 -20.16 -1.52 19.06
N TYR A 64 -19.98 -1.37 17.75
CA TYR A 64 -20.78 -2.06 16.73
C TYR A 64 -20.48 -3.56 16.64
N ALA A 65 -19.28 -3.98 17.06
CA ALA A 65 -18.86 -5.37 17.09
C ALA A 65 -18.27 -5.73 18.46
N GLY A 66 -18.62 -6.90 19.01
CA GLY A 66 -18.08 -7.37 20.28
C GLY A 66 -16.61 -7.82 20.23
N ARG A 67 -16.11 -8.21 19.04
CA ARG A 67 -14.71 -8.57 18.76
C ARG A 67 -14.44 -8.61 17.26
N VAL A 68 -13.17 -8.49 16.87
CA VAL A 68 -12.76 -8.67 15.46
C VAL A 68 -12.89 -10.15 15.06
N PRO A 69 -13.43 -10.49 13.88
CA PRO A 69 -13.47 -11.87 13.40
C PRO A 69 -12.09 -12.51 13.31
N GLU A 70 -11.94 -13.77 13.76
CA GLU A 70 -10.65 -14.49 13.77
C GLU A 70 -10.00 -14.61 12.38
N VAL A 71 -10.80 -14.65 11.31
CA VAL A 71 -10.32 -14.67 9.92
C VAL A 71 -9.46 -13.44 9.56
N MET A 72 -9.62 -12.32 10.27
CA MET A 72 -8.80 -11.12 10.09
C MET A 72 -7.40 -11.27 10.72
N GLY A 73 -7.21 -12.22 11.63
CA GLY A 73 -5.94 -12.46 12.32
C GLY A 73 -5.42 -11.28 13.16
N ILE A 74 -6.27 -10.29 13.44
CA ILE A 74 -5.92 -9.12 14.26
C ILE A 74 -6.01 -9.54 15.72
N LYS A 75 -4.88 -9.54 16.42
CA LYS A 75 -4.83 -9.74 17.86
C LYS A 75 -5.25 -8.43 18.55
N GLU A 76 -6.13 -8.55 19.54
CA GLU A 76 -6.53 -7.46 20.44
C GLU A 76 -5.33 -6.84 21.18
#